data_AF-A0AAU6W953-F1
#
_entry.id   AF-A0AAU6W953-F1
#
_cell.length_a   1.000
_cell.length_b   1.000
_cell.length_c   1.000
_cell.angle_alpha   90.00
_cell.angle_beta   90.00
_cell.angle_gamma   90.00
#
_symmetry.space_group_name_H-M   'P 1'
#
loop_
_entity.id
_entity.type
_entity.pdbx_description
1 polymer ?
#
loop_
_entity_poly.entity_id
_entity_poly.type
_entity_poly.pdbx_seq_one_letter_code
_entity_poly.pdbx_strand_id
1 'polypeptide(L)'
;MLRTHQLGVLNAEHIGQQVTLTGWVARRRDHGGVAFLDLRDASGVAQVVVRDEEDFHPLRNEFVLQIVGTVERRPEGNENPNLPTGEIEVIADTVTVLNTAAPLPFQVDEHVEVGEEARLRHRYLDLRRPTPARNIRLRSEANRVARNLLHDQGYIEIETPTLTRSTPEGARDFVVPARLTPGSWYALPQSPQLFKQLLQVGGFEKYYQIARCYRDEDFRADRQPEFTQLDIEASFVDEDDIIELGEKLVKELWSLIDVQVPTPIRRMAYSEAMAKYGSDKPDLRFGLELTEMTEYFANTSFKVFQSEYVGAVVMPGGASQPRRTLDAWQEFAKQRGAKGLAYVLIKEDGELAGPVAKNLSDEEKAGLAEATGAQAGDCIFFSAGKKNESRALLGSVRVEIGHRTGLIKDGDWAFVWIVDAPMFEAASDAVASGDVAVGAGAWTAVHHAFTSPKPEFMDTFDTDPGSALSYAYDIVCNGNEIGGGSIRIHQRDVQERVFKVMGVTQEQADTQFGFLLEGFKYGAPPHGGIALGWDRVLQLLTNSESIRDVIAFPKTGGGFDPLTQAPAPITPQQRKEAGIDFKPEKKKAEETEKAEAEAK
;
A
#
# COMPACT_ATOMS: atom_id res chain seq x y z
N MET A 1 21.14 37.30 -7.98
CA MET A 1 20.48 35.97 -8.04
C MET A 1 21.14 35.15 -9.13
N LEU A 2 21.24 33.82 -8.99
CA LEU A 2 21.87 32.97 -10.02
C LEU A 2 21.00 32.81 -11.29
N ARG A 3 19.70 33.09 -11.22
CA ARG A 3 18.77 33.08 -12.36
C ARG A 3 17.81 34.27 -12.29
N THR A 4 17.24 34.63 -13.43
CA THR A 4 16.18 35.66 -13.59
C THR A 4 14.82 35.05 -13.91
N HIS A 5 14.82 33.93 -14.65
CA HIS A 5 13.64 33.22 -15.10
C HIS A 5 13.77 31.73 -14.79
N GLN A 6 12.64 31.04 -14.71
CA GLN A 6 12.58 29.59 -14.77
C GLN A 6 12.64 29.15 -16.24
N LEU A 7 13.23 27.99 -16.53
CA LEU A 7 13.43 27.55 -17.91
C LEU A 7 12.11 27.31 -18.66
N GLY A 8 11.15 26.63 -18.02
CA GLY A 8 9.88 26.21 -18.62
C GLY A 8 8.83 27.32 -18.77
N VAL A 9 9.07 28.53 -18.26
CA VAL A 9 8.14 29.67 -18.42
C VAL A 9 8.48 30.57 -19.61
N LEU A 10 9.66 30.37 -20.23
CA LEU A 10 10.04 31.15 -21.40
C LEU A 10 9.12 30.83 -22.59
N ASN A 11 8.69 31.87 -23.29
CA ASN A 11 7.77 31.79 -24.41
C ASN A 11 8.04 32.96 -25.39
N ALA A 12 7.22 33.10 -26.43
CA ALA A 12 7.37 34.14 -27.45
C ALA A 12 7.31 35.59 -26.91
N GLU A 13 6.69 35.85 -25.75
CA GLU A 13 6.63 37.19 -25.13
C GLU A 13 8.01 37.64 -24.60
N HIS A 14 8.93 36.69 -24.42
CA HIS A 14 10.27 36.97 -23.90
C HIS A 14 11.29 37.30 -24.99
N ILE A 15 10.92 37.25 -26.28
CA ILE A 15 11.84 37.52 -27.40
C ILE A 15 12.48 38.91 -27.27
N GLY A 16 13.80 38.97 -27.47
CA GLY A 16 14.62 40.16 -27.35
C GLY A 16 15.05 40.51 -25.93
N GLN A 17 14.56 39.79 -24.91
CA GLN A 17 14.96 40.01 -23.52
C GLN A 17 16.26 39.27 -23.19
N GLN A 18 17.14 39.94 -22.43
CA GLN A 18 18.29 39.27 -21.82
C GLN A 18 17.84 38.53 -20.56
N VAL A 19 18.23 37.27 -20.46
CA VAL A 19 17.88 36.38 -19.35
C VAL A 19 19.13 35.72 -18.77
N THR A 20 19.09 35.46 -17.47
CA THR A 20 20.00 34.53 -16.79
C THR A 20 19.26 33.25 -16.41
N LEU A 21 19.77 32.10 -16.84
CA LEU A 21 19.21 30.77 -16.62
C LEU A 21 20.21 29.90 -15.85
N THR A 22 19.70 28.96 -15.04
CA THR A 22 20.56 28.01 -14.32
C THR A 22 19.88 26.64 -14.29
N GLY A 23 20.61 25.61 -14.69
CA GLY A 23 20.08 24.26 -14.79
C GLY A 23 21.13 23.22 -15.14
N TRP A 24 20.65 22.04 -15.51
CA TRP A 24 21.47 20.92 -15.97
C TRP A 24 21.40 20.80 -17.49
N VAL A 25 22.53 20.49 -18.14
CA VAL A 25 22.52 20.09 -19.54
C VAL A 25 21.82 18.75 -19.68
N ALA A 26 20.56 18.72 -20.11
CA ALA A 26 19.85 17.47 -20.35
C ALA A 26 20.42 16.74 -21.57
N ARG A 27 20.68 17.49 -22.65
CA ARG A 27 21.24 16.98 -23.89
C ARG A 27 22.12 18.03 -24.55
N ARG A 28 23.22 17.57 -25.14
CA ARG A 28 24.08 18.37 -26.04
C ARG A 28 23.99 17.82 -27.46
N ARG A 29 23.87 18.70 -28.45
CA ARG A 29 23.94 18.42 -29.88
C ARG A 29 24.97 19.37 -30.51
N ASP A 30 25.88 18.84 -31.31
CA ASP A 30 26.96 19.59 -31.94
C ASP A 30 26.79 19.53 -33.46
N HIS A 31 26.79 20.70 -34.11
CA HIS A 31 26.59 20.83 -35.55
C HIS A 31 27.74 21.55 -36.25
N GLY A 32 28.95 21.52 -35.68
CA GLY A 32 30.14 22.11 -36.29
C GLY A 32 30.10 23.64 -36.27
N GLY A 33 30.73 24.23 -35.25
CA GLY A 33 30.76 25.67 -35.02
C GLY A 33 29.58 26.23 -34.21
N VAL A 34 28.58 25.41 -33.89
CA VAL A 34 27.48 25.75 -32.96
C VAL A 34 27.07 24.49 -32.19
N ALA A 35 26.85 24.65 -30.88
CA ALA A 35 26.23 23.63 -30.05
C ALA A 35 24.85 24.06 -29.55
N PHE A 36 23.92 23.11 -29.55
CA PHE A 36 22.59 23.24 -28.98
C PHE A 36 22.55 22.43 -27.68
N LEU A 37 22.21 23.12 -26.59
CA LEU A 37 22.03 22.54 -25.28
C LEU A 37 20.56 22.60 -24.90
N ASP A 38 20.01 21.47 -24.49
CA ASP A 38 18.72 21.47 -23.81
C ASP A 38 19.02 21.67 -22.32
N LEU A 39 18.78 22.87 -21.80
CA LEU A 39 19.00 23.20 -20.39
C LEU A 39 17.73 22.93 -19.59
N ARG A 40 17.82 22.12 -18.53
CA ARG A 40 16.69 21.64 -17.73
C ARG A 40 16.74 22.17 -16.30
N ASP A 41 15.60 22.58 -15.76
CA ASP A 41 15.38 22.73 -14.32
C ASP A 41 14.03 22.11 -13.90
N ALA A 42 13.55 22.46 -12.69
CA ALA A 42 12.32 21.92 -12.16
C ALA A 42 11.05 22.35 -12.93
N SER A 43 11.11 23.44 -13.70
CA SER A 43 9.98 24.00 -14.44
C SER A 43 9.88 23.48 -15.88
N GLY A 44 10.98 22.97 -16.45
CA GLY A 44 11.00 22.46 -17.81
C GLY A 44 12.38 22.55 -18.47
N VAL A 45 12.37 22.63 -19.79
CA VAL A 45 13.56 22.65 -20.64
C VAL A 45 13.50 23.88 -21.55
N ALA A 46 14.64 24.55 -21.76
CA ALA A 46 14.81 25.54 -22.82
C ALA A 46 16.06 25.24 -23.65
N GLN A 47 15.98 25.50 -24.95
CA GLN A 47 17.15 25.36 -25.84
C GLN A 47 18.06 26.57 -25.68
N VAL A 48 19.36 26.30 -25.52
CA VAL A 48 20.44 27.29 -25.47
C VAL A 48 21.38 27.03 -26.63
N VAL A 49 21.71 28.08 -27.38
CA VAL A 49 22.65 28.03 -28.50
C VAL A 49 23.96 28.64 -28.08
N VAL A 50 25.06 27.89 -28.19
CA VAL A 50 26.42 28.33 -27.87
C VAL A 50 27.23 28.30 -29.16
N ARG A 51 27.80 29.44 -29.56
CA ARG A 51 28.51 29.60 -30.84
C ARG A 51 30.04 29.51 -30.71
N ASP A 52 30.59 29.71 -29.52
CA ASP A 52 32.04 29.60 -29.29
C ASP A 52 32.43 28.16 -28.98
N GLU A 53 33.30 27.58 -29.81
CA GLU A 53 33.77 26.21 -29.70
C GLU A 53 34.55 25.96 -28.41
N GLU A 54 35.28 26.95 -27.90
CA GLU A 54 35.99 26.82 -26.62
C GLU A 54 35.01 26.67 -25.44
N ASP A 55 33.85 27.34 -25.51
CA ASP A 55 32.82 27.29 -24.48
C ASP A 55 32.00 25.99 -24.52
N PHE A 56 31.67 25.46 -25.71
CA PHE A 56 30.80 24.29 -25.81
C PHE A 56 31.51 22.94 -25.88
N HIS A 57 32.75 22.87 -26.37
CA HIS A 57 33.49 21.62 -26.46
C HIS A 57 33.64 20.85 -25.13
N PRO A 58 33.87 21.48 -23.96
CA PRO A 58 33.99 20.77 -22.68
C PRO A 58 32.64 20.32 -22.09
N LEU A 59 31.52 20.88 -22.55
CA LEU A 59 30.21 20.61 -21.96
C LEU A 59 29.77 19.17 -22.20
N ARG A 60 29.21 18.54 -21.16
CA ARG A 60 28.64 17.19 -21.19
C ARG A 60 27.25 17.20 -20.55
N ASN A 61 26.49 16.13 -20.78
CA ASN A 61 25.21 15.93 -20.10
C ASN A 61 25.39 16.00 -18.58
N GLU A 62 24.38 16.54 -17.91
CA GLU A 62 24.29 16.79 -16.47
C GLU A 62 25.31 17.77 -15.87
N PHE A 63 26.10 18.48 -16.70
CA PHE A 63 26.82 19.66 -16.24
C PHE A 63 25.83 20.70 -15.71
N VAL A 64 26.19 21.37 -14.63
CA VAL A 64 25.39 22.45 -14.04
C VAL A 64 25.91 23.76 -14.59
N LEU A 65 25.06 24.45 -15.35
CA LEU A 65 25.43 25.70 -16.02
C LEU A 65 24.63 26.88 -15.48
N GLN A 66 25.25 28.04 -15.51
CA GLN A 66 24.59 29.32 -15.56
C GLN A 66 24.81 29.93 -16.94
N ILE A 67 23.74 30.36 -17.58
CA ILE A 67 23.75 30.98 -18.90
C ILE A 67 23.23 32.40 -18.77
N VAL A 68 23.98 33.39 -19.26
CA VAL A 68 23.45 34.72 -19.59
C VAL A 68 23.31 34.77 -21.10
N GLY A 69 22.15 35.17 -21.60
CA GLY A 69 21.90 35.19 -23.03
C GLY A 69 20.63 35.95 -23.40
N THR A 70 20.41 36.11 -24.70
CA THR A 70 19.23 36.80 -25.24
C THR A 70 18.25 35.79 -25.83
N VAL A 71 16.97 35.94 -25.51
CA VAL A 71 15.90 35.09 -26.07
C VAL A 71 15.65 35.49 -27.51
N GLU A 72 15.72 34.56 -28.44
CA GLU A 72 15.42 34.74 -29.85
C GLU A 72 14.31 33.78 -30.31
N ARG A 73 13.64 34.15 -31.40
CA ARG A 73 12.73 33.24 -32.09
C ARG A 73 13.57 32.19 -32.80
N ARG A 74 13.17 30.92 -32.70
CA ARG A 74 13.81 29.87 -33.50
C ARG A 74 13.65 30.16 -34.99
N PRO A 75 14.61 29.76 -35.84
CA PRO A 75 14.43 29.80 -37.28
C PRO A 75 13.18 29.01 -37.71
N GLU A 76 12.52 29.48 -38.77
CA GLU A 76 11.33 28.83 -39.34
C GLU A 76 11.61 27.35 -39.65
N GLY A 77 10.76 26.46 -39.14
CA GLY A 77 10.89 25.00 -39.28
C GLY A 77 11.66 24.31 -38.14
N ASN A 78 12.23 25.07 -37.20
CA ASN A 78 12.94 24.53 -36.02
C ASN A 78 12.12 24.62 -34.72
N GLU A 79 10.86 25.05 -34.81
CA GLU A 79 9.93 25.06 -33.69
C GLU A 79 9.67 23.64 -33.18
N ASN A 80 9.62 23.46 -31.86
CA ASN A 80 9.30 22.19 -31.24
C ASN A 80 7.92 22.23 -30.57
N PRO A 81 6.85 21.73 -31.22
CA PRO A 81 5.50 21.81 -30.67
C PRO A 81 5.31 20.98 -29.38
N ASN A 82 6.26 20.10 -29.04
CA ASN A 82 6.20 19.28 -27.83
C ASN A 82 6.76 20.00 -26.58
N LEU A 83 7.29 21.22 -26.72
CA LEU A 83 7.83 22.00 -25.60
C LEU A 83 7.11 23.35 -25.48
N PRO A 84 6.76 23.81 -24.27
CA PRO A 84 6.25 25.16 -24.06
C PRO A 84 7.22 26.25 -24.55
N THR A 85 8.53 25.99 -24.46
CA THR A 85 9.62 26.85 -24.94
C THR A 85 9.96 26.62 -26.42
N GLY A 86 9.10 25.88 -27.14
CA GLY A 86 9.38 25.33 -28.46
C GLY A 86 9.58 26.35 -29.58
N GLU A 87 9.03 27.55 -29.43
CA GLU A 87 9.14 28.64 -30.40
C GLU A 87 10.41 29.50 -30.23
N ILE A 88 11.11 29.34 -29.10
CA ILE A 88 12.23 30.20 -28.72
C ILE A 88 13.51 29.41 -28.48
N GLU A 89 14.63 30.12 -28.53
CA GLU A 89 15.93 29.66 -28.06
C GLU A 89 16.68 30.81 -27.38
N VAL A 90 17.67 30.48 -26.56
CA VAL A 90 18.49 31.49 -25.89
C VAL A 90 19.88 31.46 -26.48
N ILE A 91 20.29 32.55 -27.13
CA ILE A 91 21.65 32.72 -27.64
C ILE A 91 22.54 33.09 -26.45
N ALA A 92 23.49 32.22 -26.12
CA ALA A 92 24.35 32.41 -24.96
C ALA A 92 25.38 33.51 -25.23
N ASP A 93 25.39 34.54 -24.38
CA ASP A 93 26.42 35.58 -24.30
C ASP A 93 27.54 35.16 -23.34
N THR A 94 27.19 34.41 -22.29
CA THR A 94 28.15 33.91 -21.28
C THR A 94 27.70 32.54 -20.78
N VAL A 95 28.63 31.59 -20.80
CA VAL A 95 28.45 30.24 -20.27
C VAL A 95 29.35 30.04 -19.06
N THR A 96 28.76 29.92 -17.87
CA THR A 96 29.48 29.63 -16.64
C THR A 96 29.20 28.19 -16.21
N VAL A 97 30.24 27.36 -16.17
CA VAL A 97 30.15 26.01 -15.59
C VAL A 97 30.16 26.14 -14.07
N LEU A 98 29.00 25.95 -13.44
CA LEU A 98 28.88 25.93 -11.97
C LEU A 98 29.40 24.63 -11.38
N ASN A 99 29.17 23.51 -12.07
CA ASN A 99 29.73 22.22 -11.70
C ASN A 99 29.81 21.28 -12.91
N THR A 100 30.85 20.45 -12.95
CA THR A 100 30.99 19.40 -13.95
C THR A 100 30.27 18.12 -13.49
N ALA A 101 30.00 17.22 -14.42
CA ALA A 101 29.47 15.89 -14.13
C ALA A 101 30.41 14.80 -14.66
N ALA A 102 30.66 13.77 -13.86
CA ALA A 102 31.35 12.56 -14.30
C ALA A 102 30.47 11.78 -15.32
N PRO A 103 31.05 10.82 -16.06
CA PRO A 103 30.25 9.90 -16.86
C PRO A 103 29.12 9.26 -16.04
N LEU A 104 27.91 9.32 -16.56
CA LEU A 104 26.71 8.92 -15.81
C LEU A 104 26.61 7.38 -15.73
N PRO A 105 26.16 6.83 -14.58
CA PRO A 105 25.88 5.41 -14.44
C PRO A 105 24.71 4.95 -15.34
N PHE A 106 23.81 5.87 -15.70
CA PHE A 106 22.74 5.70 -16.67
C PHE A 106 22.32 7.08 -17.21
N GLN A 107 21.67 7.12 -18.37
CA GLN A 107 21.17 8.36 -18.94
C GLN A 107 19.92 8.87 -18.19
N VAL A 108 19.83 10.18 -18.00
CA VAL A 108 18.66 10.85 -17.41
C VAL A 108 17.66 11.13 -18.54
N ASP A 109 17.00 10.07 -19.00
CA ASP A 109 16.05 10.06 -20.12
C ASP A 109 14.81 9.22 -19.75
N GLU A 110 13.66 9.52 -20.36
CA GLU A 110 12.42 8.75 -20.21
C GLU A 110 12.43 7.47 -21.06
N HIS A 111 13.12 7.46 -22.19
CA HIS A 111 13.11 6.37 -23.17
C HIS A 111 14.15 5.27 -22.88
N VAL A 112 14.89 5.40 -21.78
CA VAL A 112 15.90 4.42 -21.38
C VAL A 112 15.37 3.59 -20.22
N GLU A 113 15.32 2.28 -20.45
CA GLU A 113 15.11 1.32 -19.37
C GLU A 113 16.40 1.18 -18.56
N VAL A 114 16.27 1.42 -17.26
CA VAL A 114 17.37 1.31 -16.29
C VAL A 114 16.94 0.31 -15.23
N GLY A 115 17.78 -0.70 -14.98
CA GLY A 115 17.52 -1.70 -13.95
C GLY A 115 17.34 -1.06 -12.57
N GLU A 116 16.44 -1.63 -11.76
CA GLU A 116 16.08 -1.11 -10.43
C GLU A 116 17.30 -0.89 -9.53
N GLU A 117 18.24 -1.85 -9.50
CA GLU A 117 19.44 -1.76 -8.67
C GLU A 117 20.26 -0.48 -8.97
N ALA A 118 20.49 -0.19 -10.24
CA ALA A 118 21.21 1.01 -10.65
C ALA A 118 20.42 2.29 -10.30
N ARG A 119 19.10 2.28 -10.54
CA ARG A 119 18.20 3.39 -10.21
C ARG A 119 18.25 3.73 -8.72
N LEU A 120 18.15 2.72 -7.85
CA LEU A 120 18.13 2.93 -6.40
C LEU A 120 19.52 3.30 -5.86
N ARG A 121 20.59 2.69 -6.36
CA ARG A 121 21.97 3.04 -5.99
C ARG A 121 22.31 4.50 -6.32
N HIS A 122 21.76 5.03 -7.40
CA HIS A 122 21.93 6.43 -7.80
C HIS A 122 20.58 7.17 -7.81
N ARG A 123 19.76 6.98 -6.76
CA ARG A 123 18.41 7.53 -6.68
C ARG A 123 18.35 9.05 -6.88
N TYR A 124 19.38 9.78 -6.47
CA TYR A 124 19.50 11.22 -6.71
C TYR A 124 19.62 11.62 -8.20
N LEU A 125 20.09 10.73 -9.07
CA LEU A 125 20.03 10.89 -10.54
C LEU A 125 18.71 10.38 -11.11
N ASP A 126 18.19 9.25 -10.60
CA ASP A 126 16.89 8.70 -11.03
C ASP A 126 15.76 9.71 -10.79
N LEU A 127 15.79 10.44 -9.66
CA LEU A 127 14.84 11.51 -9.34
C LEU A 127 14.94 12.74 -10.25
N ARG A 128 15.96 12.83 -11.13
CA ARG A 128 16.01 13.85 -12.19
C ARG A 128 15.24 13.44 -13.44
N ARG A 129 14.97 12.14 -13.61
CA ARG A 129 14.17 11.64 -14.73
C ARG A 129 12.72 12.12 -14.56
N PRO A 130 12.02 12.47 -15.64
CA PRO A 130 10.71 13.09 -15.53
C PRO A 130 9.66 12.25 -14.78
N THR A 131 9.57 10.94 -15.04
CA THR A 131 8.56 10.08 -14.38
C THR A 131 8.76 9.99 -12.86
N PRO A 132 9.94 9.60 -12.31
CA PRO A 132 10.17 9.65 -10.86
C PRO A 132 9.94 11.05 -10.27
N ALA A 133 10.38 12.10 -10.97
CA ALA A 133 10.22 13.46 -10.50
C ALA A 133 8.75 13.91 -10.48
N ARG A 134 7.93 13.50 -11.45
CA ARG A 134 6.47 13.73 -11.49
C ARG A 134 5.80 13.02 -10.33
N ASN A 135 6.15 11.76 -10.07
CA ASN A 135 5.56 10.98 -8.98
C ASN A 135 5.75 11.64 -7.61
N ILE A 136 6.98 12.11 -7.32
CA ILE A 136 7.27 12.81 -6.05
C ILE A 136 6.55 14.17 -5.97
N ARG A 137 6.41 14.89 -7.09
CA ARG A 137 5.61 16.14 -7.12
C ARG A 137 4.12 15.87 -6.90
N LEU A 138 3.56 14.84 -7.53
CA LEU A 138 2.17 14.44 -7.31
C LEU A 138 1.92 14.05 -5.86
N ARG A 139 2.87 13.37 -5.21
CA ARG A 139 2.82 13.12 -3.76
C ARG A 139 2.73 14.40 -2.93
N SER A 140 3.50 15.42 -3.29
CA SER A 140 3.42 16.72 -2.61
C SER A 140 2.04 17.38 -2.80
N GLU A 141 1.47 17.32 -4.00
CA GLU A 141 0.14 17.86 -4.28
C GLU A 141 -0.97 17.09 -3.55
N ALA A 142 -0.92 15.75 -3.56
CA ALA A 142 -1.85 14.91 -2.80
C ALA A 142 -1.82 15.25 -1.30
N ASN A 143 -0.62 15.44 -0.72
CA ASN A 143 -0.47 15.87 0.67
C ASN A 143 -1.16 17.23 0.91
N ARG A 144 -0.96 18.21 0.02
CA ARG A 144 -1.55 19.55 0.13
C ARG A 144 -3.08 19.48 0.04
N VAL A 145 -3.62 18.72 -0.91
CA VAL A 145 -5.06 18.57 -1.10
C VAL A 145 -5.71 17.93 0.13
N ALA A 146 -5.14 16.83 0.64
CA ALA A 146 -5.66 16.18 1.84
C ALA A 146 -5.63 17.10 3.07
N ARG A 147 -4.52 17.81 3.30
CA ARG A 147 -4.40 18.78 4.39
C ARG A 147 -5.43 19.89 4.29
N ASN A 148 -5.60 20.47 3.10
CA ASN A 148 -6.58 21.55 2.89
C ASN A 148 -8.00 21.05 3.17
N LEU A 149 -8.38 19.89 2.63
CA LEU A 149 -9.72 19.32 2.87
C LEU A 149 -9.95 19.06 4.36
N LEU A 150 -8.99 18.44 5.06
CA LEU A 150 -9.12 18.13 6.48
C LEU A 150 -9.19 19.40 7.33
N HIS A 151 -8.37 20.41 7.01
CA HIS A 151 -8.42 21.72 7.66
C HIS A 151 -9.79 22.38 7.48
N ASP A 152 -10.34 22.39 6.27
CA ASP A 152 -11.65 22.96 5.98
C ASP A 152 -12.79 22.20 6.69
N GLN A 153 -12.61 20.90 6.97
CA GLN A 153 -13.53 20.07 7.77
C GLN A 153 -13.34 20.20 9.29
N GLY A 154 -12.41 21.06 9.74
CA GLY A 154 -12.14 21.35 11.14
C GLY A 154 -11.22 20.35 11.83
N TYR A 155 -10.48 19.53 11.09
CA TYR A 155 -9.48 18.63 11.67
C TYR A 155 -8.18 19.38 12.01
N ILE A 156 -7.52 18.93 13.07
CA ILE A 156 -6.26 19.50 13.57
C ILE A 156 -5.13 18.51 13.29
N GLU A 157 -4.04 19.00 12.66
CA GLU A 157 -2.82 18.22 12.49
C GLU A 157 -2.06 18.16 13.83
N ILE A 158 -1.91 16.96 14.40
CA ILE A 158 -1.19 16.78 15.68
C ILE A 158 -0.11 15.72 15.48
N GLU A 159 1.13 16.05 15.80
CA GLU A 159 2.24 15.09 15.74
C GLU A 159 2.21 14.15 16.96
N THR A 160 2.39 12.85 16.72
CA THR A 160 2.45 11.84 17.79
C THR A 160 3.88 11.29 17.95
N PRO A 161 4.29 10.84 19.15
CA PRO A 161 5.63 10.32 19.38
C PRO A 161 5.96 9.09 18.52
N THR A 162 7.21 8.99 18.07
CA THR A 162 7.73 7.80 17.34
C THR A 162 8.60 6.88 18.21
N LEU A 163 9.02 7.31 19.40
CA LEU A 163 9.69 6.48 20.39
C LEU A 163 8.65 6.07 21.44
N THR A 164 8.02 4.92 21.24
CA THR A 164 6.86 4.47 22.01
C THR A 164 7.21 3.28 22.89
N ARG A 165 6.22 2.81 23.66
CA ARG A 165 6.29 1.50 24.32
C ARG A 165 6.03 0.40 23.28
N SER A 166 6.71 -0.73 23.41
CA SER A 166 6.40 -1.92 22.60
C SER A 166 5.07 -2.53 23.04
N THR A 167 4.12 -2.54 22.11
CA THR A 167 2.77 -3.05 22.27
C THR A 167 2.35 -3.63 20.92
N PRO A 168 2.65 -4.90 20.63
CA PRO A 168 2.41 -5.46 19.31
C PRO A 168 0.93 -5.34 18.89
N GLU A 169 0.66 -4.67 17.78
CA GLU A 169 -0.67 -4.42 17.21
C GLU A 169 -0.97 -5.35 16.01
N GLY A 170 -0.34 -6.53 15.96
CA GLY A 170 -0.50 -7.51 14.87
C GLY A 170 0.76 -7.73 14.03
N ALA A 171 1.78 -6.85 14.15
CA ALA A 171 3.11 -7.05 13.56
C ALA A 171 4.23 -7.02 14.62
N ARG A 172 5.47 -7.31 14.20
CA ARG A 172 6.66 -7.12 15.05
C ARG A 172 7.12 -5.66 15.04
N ASP A 173 7.51 -5.16 16.20
CA ASP A 173 8.04 -3.80 16.37
C ASP A 173 9.52 -3.71 15.98
N PHE A 174 9.92 -2.61 15.34
CA PHE A 174 11.31 -2.17 15.38
C PHE A 174 11.61 -1.59 16.76
N VAL A 175 12.71 -2.02 17.39
CA VAL A 175 13.12 -1.56 18.72
C VAL A 175 14.32 -0.61 18.68
N VAL A 176 14.33 0.36 19.59
CA VAL A 176 15.40 1.36 19.74
C VAL A 176 15.96 1.31 21.17
N PRO A 177 17.25 1.01 21.37
CA PRO A 177 17.83 0.89 22.70
C PRO A 177 17.88 2.23 23.46
N ALA A 178 17.52 2.22 24.74
CA ALA A 178 17.58 3.40 25.60
C ALA A 178 18.93 3.51 26.32
N ARG A 179 19.87 4.29 25.78
CA ARG A 179 21.21 4.52 26.38
C ARG A 179 21.17 4.91 27.86
N LEU A 180 20.21 5.74 28.26
CA LEU A 180 20.11 6.26 29.64
C LEU A 180 19.51 5.26 30.62
N THR A 181 18.90 4.19 30.13
CA THR A 181 18.26 3.15 30.95
C THR A 181 18.60 1.78 30.37
N PRO A 182 19.85 1.31 30.59
CA PRO A 182 20.32 0.04 30.03
C PRO A 182 19.36 -1.12 30.32
N GLY A 183 19.09 -1.94 29.29
CA GLY A 183 18.09 -3.02 29.35
C GLY A 183 16.66 -2.60 28.99
N SER A 184 16.41 -1.29 28.78
CA SER A 184 15.12 -0.77 28.30
C SER A 184 15.17 -0.39 26.82
N TRP A 185 14.01 -0.48 26.16
CA TRP A 185 13.85 -0.28 24.73
C TRP A 185 12.61 0.56 24.45
N TYR A 186 12.71 1.45 23.47
CA TYR A 186 11.55 2.01 22.78
C TYR A 186 11.15 1.09 21.63
N ALA A 187 9.93 1.23 21.15
CA ALA A 187 9.47 0.71 19.88
C ALA A 187 9.17 1.85 18.92
N LEU A 188 9.30 1.61 17.61
CA LEU A 188 8.75 2.47 16.59
C LEU A 188 7.29 2.09 16.34
N PRO A 189 6.36 3.06 16.19
CA PRO A 189 4.93 2.77 16.12
C PRO A 189 4.53 2.08 14.83
N GLN A 190 3.73 1.02 14.94
CA GLN A 190 3.06 0.39 13.80
C GLN A 190 2.00 1.31 13.18
N SER A 191 1.40 2.16 14.01
CA SER A 191 0.49 3.25 13.67
C SER A 191 0.35 4.22 14.85
N PRO A 192 -0.26 5.41 14.69
CA PRO A 192 -0.60 6.29 15.82
C PRO A 192 -1.83 5.84 16.64
N GLN A 193 -2.32 4.59 16.47
CA GLN A 193 -3.62 4.11 16.96
C GLN A 193 -3.90 4.39 18.44
N LEU A 194 -2.94 4.18 19.32
CA LEU A 194 -3.15 4.43 20.76
C LEU A 194 -3.19 5.93 21.07
N PHE A 195 -2.35 6.73 20.41
CA PHE A 195 -2.28 8.17 20.66
C PHE A 195 -3.49 8.91 20.10
N LYS A 196 -3.97 8.56 18.89
CA LYS A 196 -5.13 9.23 18.31
C LYS A 196 -6.41 9.00 19.12
N GLN A 197 -6.57 7.84 19.75
CA GLN A 197 -7.64 7.57 20.72
C GLN A 197 -7.48 8.43 21.98
N LEU A 198 -6.27 8.53 22.54
CA LEU A 198 -6.01 9.41 23.68
C LEU A 198 -6.26 10.90 23.36
N LEU A 199 -6.05 11.33 22.12
CA LEU A 199 -6.41 12.69 21.68
C LEU A 199 -7.94 12.89 21.66
N GLN A 200 -8.72 11.84 21.39
CA GLN A 200 -10.18 11.91 21.55
C GLN A 200 -10.56 12.07 23.02
N VAL A 201 -9.94 11.30 23.92
CA VAL A 201 -10.08 11.49 25.38
C VAL A 201 -9.63 12.88 25.83
N GLY A 202 -8.61 13.44 25.18
CA GLY A 202 -8.10 14.79 25.43
C GLY A 202 -9.01 15.93 24.94
N GLY A 203 -10.12 15.63 24.25
CA GLY A 203 -11.10 16.62 23.80
C GLY A 203 -10.72 17.36 22.51
N PHE A 204 -9.85 16.81 21.67
CA PHE A 204 -9.50 17.42 20.38
C PHE A 204 -10.60 17.24 19.31
N GLU A 205 -11.48 16.25 19.49
CA GLU A 205 -12.61 15.87 18.63
C GLU A 205 -12.33 15.50 17.17
N LYS A 206 -11.38 16.16 16.48
CA LYS A 206 -11.04 15.91 15.07
C LYS A 206 -9.54 16.01 14.87
N TYR A 207 -8.90 14.86 14.73
CA TYR A 207 -7.47 14.72 14.59
C TYR A 207 -7.11 14.15 13.22
N TYR A 208 -6.02 14.67 12.63
CA TYR A 208 -5.33 13.95 11.56
C TYR A 208 -3.81 14.05 11.68
N GLN A 209 -3.10 13.15 11.01
CA GLN A 209 -1.66 13.22 10.82
C GLN A 209 -1.25 12.47 9.55
N ILE A 210 -0.35 13.04 8.74
CA ILE A 210 0.37 12.26 7.73
C ILE A 210 1.60 11.64 8.42
N ALA A 211 1.38 10.49 9.05
CA ALA A 211 2.33 9.86 9.97
C ALA A 211 3.26 8.85 9.28
N ARG A 212 4.47 8.70 9.82
CA ARG A 212 5.37 7.59 9.48
C ARG A 212 5.08 6.40 10.40
N CYS A 213 4.91 5.23 9.80
CA CYS A 213 4.62 3.97 10.44
C CYS A 213 5.73 2.96 10.15
N TYR A 214 5.93 2.00 11.06
CA TYR A 214 7.04 1.06 11.02
C TYR A 214 6.57 -0.36 11.36
N ARG A 215 6.88 -1.33 10.49
CA ARG A 215 6.53 -2.75 10.73
C ARG A 215 7.70 -3.65 10.31
N ASP A 216 8.16 -4.50 11.23
CA ASP A 216 9.22 -5.49 10.96
C ASP A 216 8.59 -6.81 10.45
N GLU A 217 8.08 -6.76 9.23
CA GLU A 217 7.44 -7.89 8.53
C GLU A 217 8.30 -8.43 7.41
N ASP A 218 7.95 -9.63 6.94
CA ASP A 218 8.54 -10.18 5.72
C ASP A 218 8.29 -9.27 4.52
N PHE A 219 9.36 -8.97 3.79
CA PHE A 219 9.32 -8.04 2.67
C PHE A 219 8.56 -8.61 1.47
N ARG A 220 7.62 -7.83 0.96
CA ARG A 220 6.91 -8.07 -0.31
C ARG A 220 7.13 -6.88 -1.25
N ALA A 221 6.82 -7.05 -2.54
CA ALA A 221 7.01 -6.00 -3.55
C ALA A 221 6.26 -4.70 -3.23
N ASP A 222 5.18 -4.81 -2.46
CA ASP A 222 4.25 -3.78 -2.06
C ASP A 222 4.33 -3.42 -0.57
N ARG A 223 5.40 -3.85 0.13
CA ARG A 223 5.67 -3.52 1.55
C ARG A 223 7.01 -2.81 1.71
N GLN A 224 7.04 -1.83 2.60
CA GLN A 224 8.24 -1.12 3.03
C GLN A 224 8.31 -1.17 4.56
N PRO A 225 9.52 -1.24 5.16
CA PRO A 225 9.68 -1.36 6.60
C PRO A 225 9.29 -0.06 7.32
N GLU A 226 9.36 1.06 6.59
CA GLU A 226 8.83 2.35 6.97
C GLU A 226 7.89 2.82 5.85
N PHE A 227 6.67 3.24 6.19
CA PHE A 227 5.65 3.63 5.23
C PHE A 227 4.77 4.75 5.80
N THR A 228 4.07 5.47 4.95
CA THR A 228 3.29 6.65 5.35
C THR A 228 1.81 6.32 5.38
N GLN A 229 1.11 6.76 6.42
CA GLN A 229 -0.34 6.75 6.49
C GLN A 229 -0.88 8.18 6.58
N LEU A 230 -2.05 8.42 5.97
CA LEU A 230 -2.91 9.53 6.39
C LEU A 230 -3.84 8.97 7.47
N ASP A 231 -3.54 9.29 8.71
CA ASP A 231 -4.21 8.80 9.90
C ASP A 231 -5.22 9.83 10.39
N ILE A 232 -6.47 9.44 10.59
CA ILE A 232 -7.61 10.31 10.92
C ILE A 232 -8.41 9.68 12.06
N GLU A 233 -8.86 10.49 13.01
CA GLU A 233 -9.74 10.06 14.09
C GLU A 233 -10.68 11.21 14.49
N ALA A 234 -11.94 10.90 14.80
CA ALA A 234 -12.91 11.87 15.27
C ALA A 234 -13.78 11.32 16.42
N SER A 235 -14.27 12.24 17.26
CA SER A 235 -15.19 11.98 18.37
C SER A 235 -16.63 12.28 17.96
N PHE A 236 -17.58 11.62 18.63
CA PHE A 236 -19.02 11.79 18.43
C PHE A 236 -19.49 11.49 17.01
N VAL A 237 -18.84 10.54 16.36
CA VAL A 237 -19.10 10.08 14.99
C VAL A 237 -19.60 8.65 14.96
N ASP A 238 -20.35 8.31 13.93
CA ASP A 238 -20.66 6.94 13.55
C ASP A 238 -19.87 6.49 12.29
N GLU A 239 -20.16 5.28 11.81
CA GLU A 239 -19.51 4.71 10.62
C GLU A 239 -19.77 5.55 9.36
N ASP A 240 -20.97 6.12 9.21
CA ASP A 240 -21.36 6.88 8.03
C ASP A 240 -20.58 8.19 7.94
N ASP A 241 -20.37 8.86 9.07
CA ASP A 241 -19.57 10.09 9.15
C ASP A 241 -18.13 9.88 8.64
N ILE A 242 -17.49 8.77 9.05
CA ILE A 242 -16.11 8.44 8.64
C ILE A 242 -16.05 8.03 7.18
N ILE A 243 -17.02 7.22 6.72
CA ILE A 243 -17.12 6.82 5.31
C ILE A 243 -17.31 8.05 4.42
N GLU A 244 -18.19 8.99 4.77
CA GLU A 244 -18.43 10.21 3.99
C GLU A 244 -17.15 11.06 3.86
N LEU A 245 -16.38 11.20 4.93
CA LEU A 245 -15.07 11.87 4.87
C LEU A 245 -14.09 11.13 3.97
N GLY A 246 -14.02 9.80 4.08
CA GLY A 246 -13.19 8.95 3.23
C GLY A 246 -13.52 9.13 1.75
N GLU A 247 -14.82 9.17 1.40
CA GLU A 247 -15.28 9.40 0.03
C GLU A 247 -14.91 10.79 -0.49
N LYS A 248 -15.01 11.85 0.34
CA LYS A 248 -14.55 13.19 -0.02
C LYS A 248 -13.05 13.21 -0.31
N LEU A 249 -12.23 12.56 0.53
CA LEU A 249 -10.79 12.42 0.31
C LEU A 249 -10.49 11.70 -1.00
N VAL A 250 -11.12 10.56 -1.25
CA VAL A 250 -10.92 9.80 -2.50
C VAL A 250 -11.31 10.63 -3.72
N LYS A 251 -12.45 11.32 -3.68
CA LYS A 251 -12.89 12.18 -4.79
C LYS A 251 -11.88 13.29 -5.10
N GLU A 252 -11.43 14.02 -4.09
CA GLU A 252 -10.47 15.12 -4.29
C GLU A 252 -9.10 14.59 -4.78
N LEU A 253 -8.64 13.46 -4.24
CA LEU A 253 -7.36 12.86 -4.63
C LEU A 253 -7.36 12.34 -6.06
N TRP A 254 -8.43 11.68 -6.51
CA TRP A 254 -8.53 11.18 -7.89
C TRP A 254 -8.78 12.29 -8.91
N SER A 255 -9.31 13.44 -8.47
CA SER A 255 -9.42 14.62 -9.35
C SER A 255 -8.06 15.15 -9.81
N LEU A 256 -6.96 14.89 -9.06
CA LEU A 256 -5.59 15.25 -9.44
C LEU A 256 -5.10 14.54 -10.72
N ILE A 257 -5.80 13.48 -11.14
CA ILE A 257 -5.52 12.72 -12.35
C ILE A 257 -6.74 12.69 -13.29
N ASP A 258 -7.60 13.69 -13.17
CA ASP A 258 -8.79 13.89 -14.00
C ASP A 258 -9.83 12.75 -13.92
N VAL A 259 -9.81 11.97 -12.84
CA VAL A 259 -10.79 10.89 -12.59
C VAL A 259 -11.90 11.40 -11.69
N GLN A 260 -13.14 11.30 -12.19
CA GLN A 260 -14.33 11.63 -11.42
C GLN A 260 -14.85 10.39 -10.69
N VAL A 261 -14.78 10.41 -9.35
CA VAL A 261 -15.30 9.32 -8.51
C VAL A 261 -16.75 9.62 -8.13
N PRO A 262 -17.73 8.80 -8.54
CA PRO A 262 -19.12 8.99 -8.13
C PRO A 262 -19.29 8.62 -6.66
N THR A 263 -20.04 9.45 -5.93
CA THR A 263 -20.43 9.20 -4.54
C THR A 263 -21.96 9.18 -4.41
N PRO A 264 -22.55 8.40 -3.48
CA PRO A 264 -21.86 7.51 -2.53
C PRO A 264 -21.20 6.31 -3.22
N ILE A 265 -20.04 5.89 -2.71
CA ILE A 265 -19.34 4.70 -3.18
C ILE A 265 -20.12 3.46 -2.72
N ARG A 266 -20.17 2.43 -3.57
CA ARG A 266 -20.84 1.17 -3.24
C ARG A 266 -20.29 0.60 -1.94
N ARG A 267 -21.17 0.11 -1.06
CA ARG A 267 -20.82 -0.72 0.10
C ARG A 267 -21.14 -2.19 -0.16
N MET A 268 -20.34 -3.08 0.40
CA MET A 268 -20.47 -4.53 0.27
C MET A 268 -20.09 -5.18 1.58
N ALA A 269 -20.94 -6.08 2.10
CA ALA A 269 -20.60 -6.82 3.30
C ALA A 269 -19.40 -7.74 3.05
N TYR A 270 -18.51 -7.91 4.04
CA TYR A 270 -17.36 -8.82 3.98
C TYR A 270 -17.78 -10.23 3.53
N SER A 271 -18.89 -10.74 4.07
CA SER A 271 -19.42 -12.06 3.72
C SER A 271 -19.83 -12.17 2.24
N GLU A 272 -20.40 -11.11 1.67
CA GLU A 272 -20.71 -11.00 0.24
C GLU A 272 -19.42 -10.94 -0.59
N ALA A 273 -18.45 -10.11 -0.19
CA ALA A 273 -17.17 -9.96 -0.87
C ALA A 273 -16.42 -11.30 -0.96
N MET A 274 -16.32 -12.01 0.17
CA MET A 274 -15.72 -13.34 0.24
C MET A 274 -16.51 -14.38 -0.55
N ALA A 275 -17.85 -14.33 -0.54
CA ALA A 275 -18.67 -15.28 -1.30
C ALA A 275 -18.56 -15.09 -2.81
N LYS A 276 -18.62 -13.85 -3.30
CA LYS A 276 -18.63 -13.53 -4.74
C LYS A 276 -17.26 -13.40 -5.36
N TYR A 277 -16.24 -13.01 -4.60
CA TYR A 277 -14.93 -12.68 -5.15
C TYR A 277 -13.79 -13.41 -4.46
N GLY A 278 -14.04 -14.10 -3.34
CA GLY A 278 -13.01 -14.82 -2.60
C GLY A 278 -11.93 -13.90 -2.01
N SER A 279 -12.27 -12.63 -1.81
CA SER A 279 -11.39 -11.62 -1.26
C SER A 279 -12.21 -10.52 -0.60
N ASP A 280 -11.69 -10.03 0.51
CA ASP A 280 -12.08 -8.83 1.24
C ASP A 280 -11.62 -7.53 0.56
N LYS A 281 -10.85 -7.61 -0.52
CA LYS A 281 -10.46 -6.49 -1.38
C LYS A 281 -10.73 -6.80 -2.85
N PRO A 282 -12.01 -6.95 -3.24
CA PRO A 282 -12.35 -7.40 -4.57
C PRO A 282 -11.99 -6.38 -5.65
N ASP A 283 -11.44 -6.86 -6.76
CA ASP A 283 -11.34 -6.06 -7.99
C ASP A 283 -12.66 -6.11 -8.75
N LEU A 284 -13.38 -4.99 -8.76
CA LEU A 284 -14.71 -4.86 -9.37
C LEU A 284 -14.67 -4.32 -10.81
N ARG A 285 -13.49 -4.14 -11.42
CA ARG A 285 -13.38 -3.69 -12.82
C ARG A 285 -13.92 -4.71 -13.83
N PHE A 286 -14.06 -5.96 -13.42
CA PHE A 286 -14.56 -7.06 -14.26
C PHE A 286 -15.48 -8.00 -13.47
N GLY A 287 -16.22 -8.85 -14.18
CA GLY A 287 -17.18 -9.81 -13.60
C GLY A 287 -16.51 -11.07 -13.04
N LEU A 288 -16.95 -12.25 -13.51
CA LEU A 288 -16.44 -13.57 -13.09
C LEU A 288 -16.60 -13.83 -11.59
N GLU A 289 -17.79 -13.57 -11.05
CA GLU A 289 -18.12 -13.93 -9.68
C GLU A 289 -17.94 -15.44 -9.44
N LEU A 290 -17.54 -15.79 -8.22
CA LEU A 290 -17.46 -17.17 -7.77
C LEU A 290 -18.86 -17.77 -7.69
N THR A 291 -19.00 -19.00 -8.16
CA THR A 291 -20.23 -19.79 -8.02
C THR A 291 -20.04 -20.83 -6.94
N GLU A 292 -20.89 -20.84 -5.91
CA GLU A 292 -20.89 -21.88 -4.90
C GLU A 292 -21.62 -23.13 -5.43
N MET A 293 -20.92 -24.26 -5.44
CA MET A 293 -21.35 -25.53 -6.04
C MET A 293 -21.51 -26.64 -4.99
N THR A 294 -21.44 -26.31 -3.70
CA THR A 294 -21.50 -27.28 -2.59
C THR A 294 -22.81 -28.07 -2.61
N GLU A 295 -23.95 -27.38 -2.74
CA GLU A 295 -25.27 -28.03 -2.81
C GLU A 295 -25.43 -28.85 -4.10
N TYR A 296 -24.94 -28.33 -5.23
CA TYR A 296 -24.95 -29.02 -6.52
C TYR A 296 -24.23 -30.38 -6.44
N PHE A 297 -23.12 -30.46 -5.72
CA PHE A 297 -22.32 -31.67 -5.55
C PHE A 297 -22.64 -32.47 -4.27
N ALA A 298 -23.74 -32.18 -3.56
CA ALA A 298 -24.05 -32.82 -2.27
C ALA A 298 -24.11 -34.35 -2.34
N ASN A 299 -24.56 -34.91 -3.47
CA ASN A 299 -24.67 -36.35 -3.71
C ASN A 299 -23.57 -36.90 -4.63
N THR A 300 -22.49 -36.14 -4.87
CA THR A 300 -21.45 -36.53 -5.82
C THR A 300 -20.72 -37.80 -5.37
N SER A 301 -20.38 -38.66 -6.32
CA SER A 301 -19.50 -39.82 -6.06
C SER A 301 -18.01 -39.46 -6.13
N PHE A 302 -17.70 -38.25 -6.61
CA PHE A 302 -16.33 -37.79 -6.77
C PHE A 302 -15.74 -37.32 -5.44
N LYS A 303 -14.90 -38.15 -4.82
CA LYS A 303 -14.32 -37.92 -3.47
C LYS A 303 -13.70 -36.53 -3.23
N VAL A 304 -13.17 -35.88 -4.27
CA VAL A 304 -12.56 -34.54 -4.13
C VAL A 304 -13.64 -33.49 -3.82
N PHE A 305 -14.84 -33.63 -4.40
CA PHE A 305 -15.96 -32.70 -4.21
C PHE A 305 -16.87 -33.08 -3.04
N GLN A 306 -16.64 -34.23 -2.38
CA GLN A 306 -17.20 -34.55 -1.07
C GLN A 306 -16.48 -33.77 0.05
N SER A 307 -16.56 -32.44 -0.03
CA SER A 307 -15.86 -31.49 0.85
C SER A 307 -16.84 -30.52 1.50
N GLU A 308 -16.38 -29.82 2.56
CA GLU A 308 -17.16 -28.77 3.25
C GLU A 308 -17.65 -27.67 2.29
N TYR A 309 -16.81 -27.31 1.33
CA TYR A 309 -17.11 -26.32 0.31
C TYR A 309 -16.62 -26.79 -1.06
N VAL A 310 -17.41 -26.53 -2.09
CA VAL A 310 -17.00 -26.61 -3.50
C VAL A 310 -17.39 -25.30 -4.18
N GLY A 311 -16.44 -24.63 -4.80
CA GLY A 311 -16.69 -23.40 -5.56
C GLY A 311 -16.13 -23.50 -6.98
N ALA A 312 -16.66 -22.68 -7.87
CA ALA A 312 -16.25 -22.59 -9.26
C ALA A 312 -15.99 -21.15 -9.71
N VAL A 313 -15.11 -20.98 -10.70
CA VAL A 313 -14.94 -19.74 -11.46
C VAL A 313 -14.81 -20.07 -12.94
N VAL A 314 -15.52 -19.32 -13.78
CA VAL A 314 -15.53 -19.53 -15.23
C VAL A 314 -14.47 -18.66 -15.89
N MET A 315 -13.66 -19.25 -16.77
CA MET A 315 -12.75 -18.57 -17.67
C MET A 315 -13.35 -18.54 -19.08
N PRO A 316 -13.81 -17.37 -19.56
CA PRO A 316 -14.34 -17.22 -20.91
C PRO A 316 -13.33 -17.64 -21.98
N GLY A 317 -13.76 -18.47 -22.94
CA GLY A 317 -12.89 -18.98 -24.02
C GLY A 317 -11.77 -19.93 -23.57
N GLY A 318 -11.78 -20.34 -22.30
CA GLY A 318 -10.71 -21.12 -21.68
C GLY A 318 -10.61 -22.58 -22.16
N ALA A 319 -11.61 -23.13 -22.88
CA ALA A 319 -11.61 -24.53 -23.33
C ALA A 319 -10.53 -24.85 -24.38
N SER A 320 -10.06 -23.82 -25.07
CA SER A 320 -9.04 -23.88 -26.13
C SER A 320 -7.60 -23.89 -25.60
N GLN A 321 -7.40 -23.68 -24.29
CA GLN A 321 -6.08 -23.61 -23.69
C GLN A 321 -5.27 -24.90 -23.91
N PRO A 322 -3.98 -24.80 -24.25
CA PRO A 322 -3.13 -25.97 -24.41
C PRO A 322 -2.87 -26.63 -23.04
N ARG A 323 -2.58 -27.94 -23.05
CA ARG A 323 -2.36 -28.72 -21.83
C ARG A 323 -1.30 -28.12 -20.90
N ARG A 324 -0.22 -27.57 -21.47
CA ARG A 324 0.84 -26.88 -20.72
C ARG A 324 0.32 -25.70 -19.89
N THR A 325 -0.66 -24.94 -20.40
CA THR A 325 -1.27 -23.83 -19.66
C THR A 325 -2.12 -24.35 -18.50
N LEU A 326 -2.86 -25.45 -18.69
CA LEU A 326 -3.62 -26.11 -17.62
C LEU A 326 -2.71 -26.69 -16.53
N ASP A 327 -1.53 -27.19 -16.90
CA ASP A 327 -0.52 -27.64 -15.93
C ASP A 327 0.08 -26.45 -15.16
N ALA A 328 0.30 -25.30 -15.81
CA ALA A 328 0.74 -24.07 -15.14
C ALA A 328 -0.28 -23.56 -14.11
N TRP A 329 -1.59 -23.74 -14.36
CA TRP A 329 -2.64 -23.46 -13.39
C TRP A 329 -2.57 -24.38 -12.16
N GLN A 330 -2.11 -25.63 -12.30
CA GLN A 330 -1.87 -26.51 -11.14
C GLN A 330 -0.73 -25.97 -10.27
N GLU A 331 0.37 -25.54 -10.90
CA GLU A 331 1.51 -24.98 -10.18
C GLU A 331 1.15 -23.63 -9.51
N PHE A 332 0.35 -22.79 -10.18
CA PHE A 332 -0.21 -21.56 -9.61
C PHE A 332 -0.96 -21.81 -8.29
N ALA A 333 -1.76 -22.90 -8.24
CA ALA A 333 -2.51 -23.28 -7.06
C ALA A 333 -1.59 -23.85 -5.96
N LYS A 334 -0.63 -24.71 -6.31
CA LYS A 334 0.33 -25.29 -5.35
C LYS A 334 1.21 -24.24 -4.68
N GLN A 335 1.64 -23.21 -5.42
CA GLN A 335 2.40 -22.08 -4.88
C GLN A 335 1.63 -21.31 -3.80
N ARG A 336 0.29 -21.45 -3.76
CA ARG A 336 -0.62 -20.86 -2.78
C ARG A 336 -1.12 -21.87 -1.74
N GLY A 337 -0.42 -23.00 -1.59
CA GLY A 337 -0.73 -24.02 -0.58
C GLY A 337 -1.85 -25.00 -0.94
N ALA A 338 -2.48 -24.85 -2.11
CA ALA A 338 -3.54 -25.76 -2.54
C ALA A 338 -2.97 -27.08 -3.10
N LYS A 339 -3.74 -28.18 -2.98
CA LYS A 339 -3.33 -29.49 -3.51
C LYS A 339 -3.38 -29.57 -5.04
N GLY A 340 -4.17 -28.72 -5.68
CA GLY A 340 -4.36 -28.65 -7.12
C GLY A 340 -5.54 -27.74 -7.47
N LEU A 341 -5.80 -27.58 -8.76
CA LEU A 341 -6.94 -26.82 -9.27
C LEU A 341 -7.76 -27.69 -10.23
N ALA A 342 -8.92 -28.13 -9.78
CA ALA A 342 -9.78 -28.97 -10.60
C ALA A 342 -10.37 -28.16 -11.77
N TYR A 343 -10.62 -28.78 -12.92
CA TYR A 343 -11.19 -28.07 -14.07
C TYR A 343 -12.02 -28.97 -15.00
N VAL A 344 -12.98 -28.34 -15.69
CA VAL A 344 -13.78 -28.88 -16.80
C VAL A 344 -13.65 -27.94 -17.99
N LEU A 345 -13.48 -28.50 -19.20
CA LEU A 345 -13.49 -27.75 -20.46
C LEU A 345 -14.83 -28.01 -21.15
N ILE A 346 -15.58 -26.96 -21.48
CA ILE A 346 -16.77 -27.07 -22.31
C ILE A 346 -16.33 -26.84 -23.75
N LYS A 347 -16.29 -27.89 -24.56
CA LYS A 347 -15.93 -27.78 -25.97
C LYS A 347 -17.00 -27.02 -26.76
N GLU A 348 -16.64 -26.56 -27.95
CA GLU A 348 -17.53 -25.77 -28.83
C GLU A 348 -18.83 -26.52 -29.19
N ASP A 349 -18.78 -27.85 -29.22
CA ASP A 349 -19.92 -28.74 -29.45
C ASP A 349 -20.71 -29.07 -28.17
N GLY A 350 -20.33 -28.49 -27.03
CA GLY A 350 -20.92 -28.75 -25.72
C GLY A 350 -20.35 -29.98 -24.98
N GLU A 351 -19.39 -30.72 -25.57
CA GLU A 351 -18.77 -31.86 -24.88
C GLU A 351 -17.98 -31.40 -23.66
N LEU A 352 -18.23 -32.04 -22.50
CA LEU A 352 -17.46 -31.81 -21.28
C LEU A 352 -16.19 -32.67 -21.26
N ALA A 353 -15.04 -32.03 -21.36
CA ALA A 353 -13.73 -32.66 -21.29
C ALA A 353 -12.97 -32.28 -20.00
N GLY A 354 -11.88 -33.01 -19.72
CA GLY A 354 -11.01 -32.76 -18.57
C GLY A 354 -11.05 -33.85 -17.50
N PRO A 355 -10.18 -33.78 -16.49
CA PRO A 355 -10.05 -34.81 -15.46
C PRO A 355 -11.28 -34.90 -14.55
N VAL A 356 -11.95 -33.78 -14.28
CA VAL A 356 -13.15 -33.75 -13.44
C VAL A 356 -14.33 -34.38 -14.17
N ALA A 357 -14.57 -34.02 -15.44
CA ALA A 357 -15.72 -34.50 -16.23
C ALA A 357 -15.82 -36.04 -16.28
N LYS A 358 -14.69 -36.76 -16.25
CA LYS A 358 -14.65 -38.24 -16.24
C LYS A 358 -15.22 -38.87 -14.96
N ASN A 359 -15.32 -38.11 -13.87
CA ASN A 359 -15.74 -38.58 -12.56
C ASN A 359 -17.15 -38.08 -12.17
N LEU A 360 -17.76 -37.24 -12.99
CA LEU A 360 -19.12 -36.74 -12.78
C LEU A 360 -20.15 -37.72 -13.37
N SER A 361 -21.30 -37.83 -12.71
CA SER A 361 -22.50 -38.51 -13.22
C SER A 361 -23.09 -37.76 -14.42
N ASP A 362 -23.98 -38.40 -15.17
CA ASP A 362 -24.59 -37.78 -16.34
C ASP A 362 -25.53 -36.62 -15.97
N GLU A 363 -26.19 -36.68 -14.80
CA GLU A 363 -26.98 -35.59 -14.24
C GLU A 363 -26.11 -34.38 -13.87
N GLU A 364 -25.01 -34.62 -13.15
CA GLU A 364 -24.03 -33.57 -12.80
C GLU A 364 -23.37 -32.94 -14.02
N LYS A 365 -23.22 -33.68 -15.13
CA LYS A 365 -22.71 -33.13 -16.39
C LYS A 365 -23.76 -32.26 -17.09
N ALA A 366 -25.00 -32.73 -17.17
CA ALA A 366 -26.06 -32.05 -17.89
C ALA A 366 -26.40 -30.67 -17.30
N GLY A 367 -26.37 -30.53 -15.97
CA GLY A 367 -26.67 -29.26 -15.28
C GLY A 367 -25.48 -28.32 -15.09
N LEU A 368 -24.24 -28.74 -15.40
CA LEU A 368 -23.04 -28.02 -14.94
C LEU A 368 -22.89 -26.63 -15.55
N ALA A 369 -23.15 -26.52 -16.85
CA ALA A 369 -23.05 -25.27 -17.58
C ALA A 369 -24.09 -24.25 -17.08
N GLU A 370 -25.33 -24.69 -16.85
CA GLU A 370 -26.40 -23.86 -16.31
C GLU A 370 -26.09 -23.40 -14.88
N ALA A 371 -25.65 -24.33 -14.02
CA ALA A 371 -25.33 -24.02 -12.62
C ALA A 371 -24.18 -23.01 -12.47
N THR A 372 -23.23 -23.00 -13.40
CA THR A 372 -22.06 -22.10 -13.39
C THR A 372 -22.18 -20.89 -14.30
N GLY A 373 -23.23 -20.83 -15.14
CA GLY A 373 -23.38 -19.82 -16.18
C GLY A 373 -22.35 -19.92 -17.31
N ALA A 374 -21.63 -21.04 -17.43
CA ALA A 374 -20.59 -21.24 -18.43
C ALA A 374 -21.20 -21.52 -19.82
N GLN A 375 -20.49 -21.09 -20.87
CA GLN A 375 -20.88 -21.29 -22.26
C GLN A 375 -19.96 -22.30 -22.97
N ALA A 376 -20.38 -22.75 -24.16
CA ALA A 376 -19.51 -23.51 -25.04
C ALA A 376 -18.24 -22.70 -25.35
N GLY A 377 -17.07 -23.33 -25.25
CA GLY A 377 -15.77 -22.67 -25.37
C GLY A 377 -15.12 -22.28 -24.04
N ASP A 378 -15.82 -22.39 -22.91
CA ASP A 378 -15.30 -21.95 -21.60
C ASP A 378 -14.54 -23.04 -20.81
N CYS A 379 -13.71 -22.61 -19.87
CA CYS A 379 -13.11 -23.49 -18.87
C CYS A 379 -13.66 -23.14 -17.48
N ILE A 380 -14.20 -24.13 -16.78
CA ILE A 380 -14.64 -23.98 -15.39
C ILE A 380 -13.52 -24.50 -14.50
N PHE A 381 -12.98 -23.65 -13.63
CA PHE A 381 -12.06 -24.05 -12.56
C PHE A 381 -12.82 -24.28 -11.25
N PHE A 382 -12.36 -25.24 -10.46
CA PHE A 382 -12.95 -25.62 -9.18
C PHE A 382 -11.91 -25.67 -8.06
N SER A 383 -12.33 -25.26 -6.88
CA SER A 383 -11.61 -25.50 -5.63
C SER A 383 -12.56 -26.14 -4.62
N ALA A 384 -12.07 -27.15 -3.92
CA ALA A 384 -12.84 -27.91 -2.93
C ALA A 384 -12.00 -28.19 -1.69
N GLY A 385 -12.61 -28.05 -0.52
CA GLY A 385 -11.93 -28.21 0.77
C GLY A 385 -12.55 -27.31 1.82
N LYS A 386 -11.71 -26.73 2.69
CA LYS A 386 -12.14 -25.71 3.65
C LYS A 386 -12.62 -24.46 2.92
N LYS A 387 -13.67 -23.82 3.42
CA LYS A 387 -14.35 -22.69 2.77
C LYS A 387 -13.43 -21.50 2.48
N ASN A 388 -12.70 -21.00 3.48
CA ASN A 388 -11.87 -19.81 3.33
C ASN A 388 -10.69 -20.03 2.37
N GLU A 389 -9.95 -21.13 2.54
CA GLU A 389 -8.83 -21.50 1.67
C GLU A 389 -9.29 -21.68 0.21
N SER A 390 -10.45 -22.31 0.00
CA SER A 390 -10.98 -22.56 -1.34
C SER A 390 -11.43 -21.27 -2.04
N ARG A 391 -12.10 -20.38 -1.30
CA ARG A 391 -12.50 -19.05 -1.80
C ARG A 391 -11.28 -18.18 -2.13
N ALA A 392 -10.28 -18.13 -1.26
CA ALA A 392 -9.04 -17.37 -1.49
C ALA A 392 -8.30 -17.85 -2.76
N LEU A 393 -8.24 -19.16 -2.98
CA LEU A 393 -7.66 -19.72 -4.21
C LEU A 393 -8.46 -19.29 -5.44
N LEU A 394 -9.78 -19.45 -5.43
CA LEU A 394 -10.63 -19.09 -6.57
C LEU A 394 -10.62 -17.58 -6.85
N GLY A 395 -10.58 -16.74 -5.81
CA GLY A 395 -10.42 -15.29 -5.96
C GLY A 395 -9.09 -14.93 -6.64
N SER A 396 -8.00 -15.63 -6.28
CA SER A 396 -6.71 -15.48 -6.97
C SER A 396 -6.77 -15.94 -8.44
N VAL A 397 -7.45 -17.06 -8.70
CA VAL A 397 -7.64 -17.57 -10.07
C VAL A 397 -8.48 -16.60 -10.90
N ARG A 398 -9.54 -16.02 -10.32
CA ARG A 398 -10.38 -15.00 -10.95
C ARG A 398 -9.57 -13.80 -11.44
N VAL A 399 -8.72 -13.24 -10.58
CA VAL A 399 -7.88 -12.08 -10.94
C VAL A 399 -6.88 -12.43 -12.03
N GLU A 400 -6.24 -13.60 -11.93
CA GLU A 400 -5.32 -14.09 -12.97
C GLU A 400 -6.04 -14.32 -14.32
N ILE A 401 -7.28 -14.81 -14.31
CA ILE A 401 -8.11 -14.89 -15.52
C ILE A 401 -8.34 -13.48 -16.09
N GLY A 402 -8.70 -12.51 -15.25
CA GLY A 402 -8.92 -11.12 -15.66
C GLY A 402 -7.72 -10.52 -16.40
N HIS A 403 -6.51 -10.75 -15.89
CA HIS A 403 -5.27 -10.35 -16.56
C HIS A 403 -5.04 -11.09 -17.88
N ARG A 404 -5.18 -12.43 -17.91
CA ARG A 404 -4.90 -13.23 -19.11
C ARG A 404 -5.89 -13.02 -20.25
N THR A 405 -7.11 -12.62 -19.93
CA THR A 405 -8.20 -12.41 -20.90
C THR A 405 -8.38 -10.94 -21.28
N GLY A 406 -7.60 -10.02 -20.70
CA GLY A 406 -7.70 -8.59 -20.96
C GLY A 406 -9.03 -7.98 -20.51
N LEU A 407 -9.70 -8.58 -19.51
CA LEU A 407 -10.95 -8.06 -18.94
C LEU A 407 -10.69 -6.83 -18.05
N ILE A 408 -9.47 -6.70 -17.52
CA ILE A 408 -9.02 -5.53 -16.78
C ILE A 408 -8.48 -4.52 -17.79
N LYS A 409 -9.15 -3.38 -17.95
CA LYS A 409 -8.73 -2.33 -18.88
C LYS A 409 -7.95 -1.24 -18.16
N ASP A 410 -6.93 -0.72 -18.83
CA ASP A 410 -6.17 0.42 -18.34
C ASP A 410 -7.05 1.67 -18.24
N GLY A 411 -6.97 2.38 -17.12
CA GLY A 411 -7.76 3.58 -16.85
C GLY A 411 -9.13 3.35 -16.22
N ASP A 412 -9.59 2.09 -16.09
CA ASP A 412 -10.81 1.78 -15.34
C ASP A 412 -10.56 1.89 -13.82
N TRP A 413 -11.50 2.54 -13.12
CA TRP A 413 -11.47 2.74 -11.68
C TRP A 413 -12.73 2.19 -11.03
N ALA A 414 -12.55 1.27 -10.08
CA ALA A 414 -13.63 0.68 -9.31
C ALA A 414 -13.32 0.78 -7.82
N PHE A 415 -14.26 1.39 -7.09
CA PHE A 415 -14.19 1.57 -5.65
C PHE A 415 -15.30 0.81 -4.94
N VAL A 416 -15.01 0.29 -3.76
CA VAL A 416 -15.99 -0.32 -2.87
C VAL A 416 -15.57 -0.17 -1.41
N TRP A 417 -16.53 0.11 -0.55
CA TRP A 417 -16.38 -0.05 0.89
C TRP A 417 -16.75 -1.47 1.29
N ILE A 418 -15.88 -2.11 2.04
CA ILE A 418 -16.09 -3.43 2.62
C ILE A 418 -16.42 -3.22 4.08
N VAL A 419 -17.63 -3.60 4.47
CA VAL A 419 -18.19 -3.39 5.81
C VAL A 419 -18.58 -4.72 6.43
N ASP A 420 -19.02 -4.72 7.68
CA ASP A 420 -19.56 -5.91 8.35
C ASP A 420 -18.53 -7.04 8.47
N ALA A 421 -17.26 -6.68 8.69
CA ALA A 421 -16.19 -7.64 8.91
C ALA A 421 -16.39 -8.41 10.22
N PRO A 422 -16.04 -9.71 10.28
CA PRO A 422 -15.98 -10.45 11.53
C PRO A 422 -15.09 -9.73 12.54
N MET A 423 -15.50 -9.74 13.81
CA MET A 423 -14.71 -9.11 14.88
C MET A 423 -13.43 -9.91 15.18
N PHE A 424 -13.53 -11.24 15.10
CA PHE A 424 -12.46 -12.16 15.41
C PHE A 424 -12.24 -13.18 14.30
N GLU A 425 -11.00 -13.64 14.18
CA GLU A 425 -10.62 -14.82 13.41
C GLU A 425 -9.86 -15.83 14.29
N ALA A 426 -9.77 -17.08 13.84
CA ALA A 426 -9.02 -18.09 14.57
C ALA A 426 -7.53 -17.73 14.58
N ALA A 427 -6.90 -17.76 15.76
CA ALA A 427 -5.48 -17.41 15.89
C ALA A 427 -4.55 -18.31 15.04
N SER A 428 -4.96 -19.56 14.78
CA SER A 428 -4.23 -20.45 13.87
C SER A 428 -4.24 -19.97 12.42
N ASP A 429 -5.33 -19.31 12.01
CA ASP A 429 -5.52 -18.85 10.63
C ASP A 429 -4.70 -17.57 10.42
N ALA A 430 -4.73 -16.64 11.38
CA ALA A 430 -3.88 -15.44 11.39
C ALA A 430 -2.38 -15.76 11.38
N VAL A 431 -1.94 -16.76 12.15
CA VAL A 431 -0.54 -17.20 12.12
C VAL A 431 -0.18 -17.83 10.78
N ALA A 432 -1.11 -18.54 10.13
CA ALA A 432 -0.89 -19.11 8.81
C ALA A 432 -0.84 -18.05 7.68
N SER A 433 -1.50 -16.90 7.83
CA SER A 433 -1.38 -15.76 6.90
C SER A 433 -0.10 -14.94 7.10
N GLY A 434 0.63 -15.18 8.19
CA GLY A 434 1.88 -14.52 8.54
C GLY A 434 1.73 -13.35 9.52
N ASP A 435 0.57 -13.21 10.15
CA ASP A 435 0.28 -12.18 11.13
C ASP A 435 0.67 -12.63 12.56
N VAL A 436 0.94 -11.66 13.44
CA VAL A 436 1.24 -11.94 14.85
C VAL A 436 -0.08 -11.96 15.62
N ALA A 437 -0.51 -13.16 16.03
CA ALA A 437 -1.66 -13.29 16.93
C ALA A 437 -1.41 -12.51 18.22
N VAL A 438 -2.34 -11.61 18.55
CA VAL A 438 -2.31 -10.85 19.80
C VAL A 438 -2.94 -11.70 20.90
N GLY A 439 -2.13 -12.06 21.91
CA GLY A 439 -2.54 -12.91 23.02
C GLY A 439 -2.36 -14.41 22.75
N ALA A 440 -2.74 -15.24 23.72
CA ALA A 440 -2.60 -16.70 23.65
C ALA A 440 -3.93 -17.43 23.41
N GLY A 441 -5.00 -16.69 23.10
CA GLY A 441 -6.34 -17.21 22.89
C GLY A 441 -6.49 -17.98 21.57
N ALA A 442 -7.64 -18.66 21.43
CA ALA A 442 -8.03 -19.33 20.19
C ALA A 442 -8.48 -18.33 19.09
N TRP A 443 -8.74 -17.08 19.49
CA TRP A 443 -9.23 -16.00 18.63
C TRP A 443 -8.26 -14.83 18.67
N THR A 444 -8.12 -14.14 17.55
CA THR A 444 -7.43 -12.86 17.44
C THR A 444 -8.30 -11.86 16.66
N ALA A 445 -7.99 -10.57 16.73
CA ALA A 445 -8.81 -9.54 16.09
C ALA A 445 -8.52 -9.46 14.59
N VAL A 446 -9.55 -9.32 13.75
CA VAL A 446 -9.40 -9.19 12.28
C VAL A 446 -8.75 -7.85 11.89
N HIS A 447 -9.15 -6.74 12.52
CA HIS A 447 -8.52 -5.43 12.29
C HIS A 447 -7.53 -5.08 13.41
N HIS A 448 -8.04 -4.87 14.62
CA HIS A 448 -7.24 -4.69 15.84
C HIS A 448 -8.12 -4.79 17.09
N ALA A 449 -7.50 -4.98 18.26
CA ALA A 449 -8.18 -5.22 19.54
C ALA A 449 -9.10 -4.10 20.04
N PHE A 450 -8.98 -2.88 19.49
CA PHE A 450 -9.76 -1.70 19.92
C PHE A 450 -11.05 -1.48 19.12
N THR A 451 -11.38 -2.39 18.21
CA THR A 451 -12.53 -2.28 17.31
C THR A 451 -13.83 -2.59 18.05
N SER A 452 -14.85 -1.73 17.89
CA SER A 452 -16.16 -1.94 18.51
C SER A 452 -16.94 -3.07 17.83
N PRO A 453 -17.57 -3.99 18.59
CA PRO A 453 -18.59 -4.87 18.03
C PRO A 453 -19.80 -4.04 17.58
N LYS A 454 -20.56 -4.55 16.60
CA LYS A 454 -21.87 -3.93 16.34
C LYS A 454 -22.80 -4.11 17.55
N PRO A 455 -23.81 -3.23 17.74
CA PRO A 455 -24.61 -3.19 18.96
C PRO A 455 -25.36 -4.50 19.19
N GLU A 456 -25.79 -5.17 18.13
CA GLU A 456 -26.45 -6.48 18.19
C GLU A 456 -25.56 -7.62 18.70
N PHE A 457 -24.22 -7.46 18.66
CA PHE A 457 -23.26 -8.45 19.18
C PHE A 457 -22.63 -8.05 20.52
N MET A 458 -22.99 -6.89 21.08
CA MET A 458 -22.38 -6.35 22.30
C MET A 458 -22.47 -7.31 23.50
N ASP A 459 -23.55 -8.09 23.59
CA ASP A 459 -23.79 -9.04 24.67
C ASP A 459 -23.29 -10.46 24.36
N THR A 460 -22.94 -10.75 23.10
CA THR A 460 -22.64 -12.12 22.65
C THR A 460 -21.22 -12.32 22.15
N PHE A 461 -20.47 -11.26 21.80
CA PHE A 461 -19.16 -11.39 21.15
C PHE A 461 -18.12 -12.21 21.95
N ASP A 462 -18.27 -12.31 23.27
CA ASP A 462 -17.38 -13.07 24.15
C ASP A 462 -17.87 -14.48 24.49
N THR A 463 -19.11 -14.83 24.09
CA THR A 463 -19.69 -16.17 24.24
C THR A 463 -19.84 -16.90 22.91
N ASP A 464 -20.08 -16.17 21.82
CA ASP A 464 -20.11 -16.62 20.43
C ASP A 464 -19.24 -15.70 19.54
N PRO A 465 -17.91 -15.71 19.73
CA PRO A 465 -16.99 -14.82 19.00
C PRO A 465 -17.00 -15.02 17.48
N GLY A 466 -17.35 -16.22 17.00
CA GLY A 466 -17.33 -16.53 15.58
C GLY A 466 -18.45 -15.89 14.76
N SER A 467 -19.56 -15.49 15.40
CA SER A 467 -20.68 -14.80 14.73
C SER A 467 -20.61 -13.28 14.87
N ALA A 468 -19.76 -12.76 15.76
CA ALA A 468 -19.67 -11.34 16.07
C ALA A 468 -19.14 -10.54 14.89
N LEU A 469 -19.88 -9.51 14.49
CA LEU A 469 -19.44 -8.53 13.49
C LEU A 469 -18.98 -7.24 14.15
N SER A 470 -18.12 -6.53 13.44
CA SER A 470 -17.52 -5.28 13.90
C SER A 470 -18.02 -4.07 13.11
N TYR A 471 -17.90 -2.89 13.72
CA TYR A 471 -17.97 -1.60 13.03
C TYR A 471 -16.63 -1.27 12.38
N ALA A 472 -16.16 -2.16 11.50
CA ALA A 472 -14.95 -1.96 10.72
C ALA A 472 -15.28 -1.83 9.24
N TYR A 473 -14.49 -1.01 8.57
CA TYR A 473 -14.71 -0.64 7.18
C TYR A 473 -13.38 -0.44 6.47
N ASP A 474 -13.27 -1.01 5.27
CA ASP A 474 -12.12 -0.85 4.39
C ASP A 474 -12.56 -0.24 3.07
N ILE A 475 -11.79 0.72 2.56
CA ILE A 475 -11.97 1.24 1.21
C ILE A 475 -10.99 0.56 0.27
N VAL A 476 -11.55 -0.01 -0.80
CA VAL A 476 -10.83 -0.78 -1.80
C VAL A 476 -10.92 -0.05 -3.14
N CYS A 477 -9.79 0.04 -3.84
CA CYS A 477 -9.68 0.56 -5.20
C CYS A 477 -8.97 -0.45 -6.08
N ASN A 478 -9.61 -0.91 -7.15
CA ASN A 478 -9.01 -1.82 -8.15
C ASN A 478 -8.36 -3.07 -7.51
N GLY A 479 -9.01 -3.66 -6.51
CA GLY A 479 -8.50 -4.82 -5.77
C GLY A 479 -7.37 -4.53 -4.77
N ASN A 480 -7.08 -3.25 -4.50
CA ASN A 480 -6.13 -2.82 -3.49
C ASN A 480 -6.89 -2.19 -2.33
N GLU A 481 -6.66 -2.68 -1.11
CA GLU A 481 -7.03 -1.95 0.10
C GLU A 481 -6.20 -0.66 0.16
N ILE A 482 -6.88 0.50 0.10
CA ILE A 482 -6.22 1.81 0.15
C ILE A 482 -6.37 2.48 1.51
N GLY A 483 -7.23 1.96 2.37
CA GLY A 483 -7.32 2.32 3.77
C GLY A 483 -8.38 1.52 4.51
N GLY A 484 -8.27 1.56 5.83
CA GLY A 484 -9.11 0.79 6.74
C GLY A 484 -9.29 1.51 8.06
N GLY A 485 -10.41 1.25 8.72
CA GLY A 485 -10.83 1.97 9.90
C GLY A 485 -11.89 1.23 10.69
N SER A 486 -12.22 1.79 11.85
CA SER A 486 -13.30 1.26 12.67
C SER A 486 -13.83 2.31 13.65
N ILE A 487 -15.04 2.09 14.13
CA ILE A 487 -15.50 2.68 15.39
C ILE A 487 -14.78 1.98 16.54
N ARG A 488 -14.40 2.74 17.56
CA ARG A 488 -13.58 2.25 18.68
C ARG A 488 -14.41 1.88 19.88
N ILE A 489 -13.87 0.93 20.65
CA ILE A 489 -14.32 0.70 22.02
C ILE A 489 -13.87 1.88 22.87
N HIS A 490 -14.83 2.55 23.53
CA HIS A 490 -14.57 3.63 24.49
C HIS A 490 -14.92 3.23 25.93
N GLN A 491 -15.53 2.05 26.12
CA GLN A 491 -15.94 1.52 27.43
C GLN A 491 -14.93 0.48 27.93
N ARG A 492 -14.44 0.68 29.15
CA ARG A 492 -13.38 -0.15 29.73
C ARG A 492 -13.76 -1.62 29.86
N ASP A 493 -14.97 -1.90 30.35
CA ASP A 493 -15.47 -3.26 30.56
C ASP A 493 -15.61 -4.03 29.24
N VAL A 494 -16.04 -3.36 28.17
CA VAL A 494 -16.09 -3.94 26.82
C VAL A 494 -14.68 -4.26 26.33
N GLN A 495 -13.71 -3.36 26.52
CA GLN A 495 -12.32 -3.59 26.10
C GLN A 495 -11.67 -4.77 26.85
N GLU A 496 -11.94 -4.89 28.16
CA GLU A 496 -11.46 -6.00 28.99
C GLU A 496 -12.08 -7.35 28.55
N ARG A 497 -13.35 -7.37 28.14
CA ARG A 497 -13.99 -8.56 27.56
C ARG A 497 -13.33 -8.98 26.24
N VAL A 498 -12.99 -8.02 25.37
CA VAL A 498 -12.25 -8.32 24.11
C VAL A 498 -10.88 -8.91 24.41
N PHE A 499 -10.12 -8.32 25.33
CA PHE A 499 -8.82 -8.87 25.76
C PHE A 499 -8.94 -10.29 26.31
N LYS A 500 -10.01 -10.58 27.07
CA LYS A 500 -10.27 -11.94 27.57
C LYS A 500 -10.50 -12.95 26.45
N VAL A 501 -11.27 -12.60 25.41
CA VAL A 501 -11.48 -13.46 24.23
C VAL A 501 -10.16 -13.79 23.53
N MET A 502 -9.28 -12.79 23.43
CA MET A 502 -7.95 -12.91 22.82
C MET A 502 -6.92 -13.63 23.73
N GLY A 503 -7.30 -13.96 24.97
CA GLY A 503 -6.41 -14.59 25.94
C GLY A 503 -5.29 -13.67 26.43
N VAL A 504 -5.52 -12.35 26.44
CA VAL A 504 -4.65 -11.36 27.07
C VAL A 504 -4.96 -11.32 28.56
N THR A 505 -3.96 -11.59 29.40
CA THR A 505 -4.16 -11.57 30.86
C THR A 505 -4.30 -10.14 31.38
N GLN A 506 -4.88 -9.96 32.57
CA GLN A 506 -4.97 -8.63 33.20
C GLN A 506 -3.59 -7.98 33.35
N GLU A 507 -2.58 -8.74 33.78
CA GLU A 507 -1.20 -8.24 33.91
C GLU A 507 -0.65 -7.78 32.55
N GLN A 508 -0.91 -8.52 31.48
CA GLN A 508 -0.51 -8.13 30.13
C GLN A 508 -1.28 -6.89 29.65
N ALA A 509 -2.59 -6.81 29.90
CA ALA A 509 -3.41 -5.67 29.54
C ALA A 509 -2.98 -4.40 30.30
N ASP A 510 -2.74 -4.47 31.60
CA ASP A 510 -2.25 -3.35 32.41
C ASP A 510 -0.85 -2.93 31.98
N THR A 511 0.03 -3.90 31.68
CA THR A 511 1.39 -3.63 31.24
C THR A 511 1.39 -3.00 29.85
N GLN A 512 0.66 -3.54 28.87
CA GLN A 512 0.75 -3.08 27.48
C GLN A 512 -0.18 -1.89 27.22
N PHE A 513 -1.40 -1.93 27.74
CA PHE A 513 -2.48 -0.99 27.40
C PHE A 513 -3.02 -0.23 28.63
N GLY A 514 -2.42 -0.38 29.81
CA GLY A 514 -2.94 0.22 31.04
C GLY A 514 -3.12 1.74 30.96
N PHE A 515 -2.27 2.45 30.23
CA PHE A 515 -2.42 3.89 30.03
C PHE A 515 -3.64 4.27 29.18
N LEU A 516 -4.00 3.44 28.19
CA LEU A 516 -5.23 3.61 27.38
C LEU A 516 -6.46 3.31 28.25
N LEU A 517 -6.45 2.17 28.95
CA LEU A 517 -7.53 1.77 29.85
C LEU A 517 -7.76 2.76 30.99
N GLU A 518 -6.69 3.38 31.49
CA GLU A 518 -6.77 4.48 32.47
C GLU A 518 -7.43 5.71 31.85
N GLY A 519 -7.06 6.08 30.62
CA GLY A 519 -7.68 7.17 29.87
C GLY A 519 -9.20 7.00 29.73
N PHE A 520 -9.68 5.78 29.46
CA PHE A 520 -11.10 5.49 29.30
C PHE A 520 -11.95 5.74 30.57
N LYS A 521 -11.34 5.73 31.76
CA LYS A 521 -12.04 6.02 33.02
C LYS A 521 -12.48 7.48 33.14
N TYR A 522 -11.84 8.38 32.41
CA TYR A 522 -12.03 9.82 32.56
C TYR A 522 -12.98 10.42 31.53
N GLY A 523 -13.94 9.62 31.05
CA GLY A 523 -14.98 10.06 30.12
C GLY A 523 -14.52 10.05 28.66
N ALA A 524 -13.98 8.91 28.18
CA ALA A 524 -13.69 8.74 26.76
C ALA A 524 -14.97 8.86 25.91
N PRO A 525 -14.99 9.72 24.89
CA PRO A 525 -16.17 9.86 24.02
C PRO A 525 -16.29 8.65 23.09
N PRO A 526 -17.48 8.38 22.52
CA PRO A 526 -17.58 7.58 21.31
C PRO A 526 -16.68 8.18 20.24
N HIS A 527 -15.87 7.37 19.58
CA HIS A 527 -14.94 7.83 18.56
C HIS A 527 -14.66 6.74 17.53
N GLY A 528 -14.24 7.17 16.35
CA GLY A 528 -13.91 6.31 15.23
C GLY A 528 -12.93 7.00 14.29
N GLY A 529 -12.33 6.23 13.41
CA GLY A 529 -11.37 6.79 12.47
C GLY A 529 -10.98 5.84 11.36
N ILE A 530 -10.04 6.30 10.55
CA ILE A 530 -9.55 5.60 9.37
C ILE A 530 -8.08 5.95 9.14
N ALA A 531 -7.32 5.01 8.59
CA ALA A 531 -5.98 5.28 8.08
C ALA A 531 -5.91 4.89 6.61
N LEU A 532 -5.50 5.82 5.75
CA LEU A 532 -5.21 5.52 4.34
C LEU A 532 -3.74 5.13 4.19
N GLY A 533 -3.49 4.01 3.51
CA GLY A 533 -2.16 3.59 3.09
C GLY A 533 -1.62 4.55 2.04
N TRP A 534 -0.95 5.61 2.48
CA TRP A 534 -0.66 6.78 1.64
C TRP A 534 0.25 6.43 0.46
N ASP A 535 1.23 5.55 0.67
CA ASP A 535 2.10 5.08 -0.41
C ASP A 535 1.31 4.27 -1.47
N ARG A 536 0.28 3.50 -1.07
CA ARG A 536 -0.59 2.75 -1.98
C ARG A 536 -1.51 3.66 -2.78
N VAL A 537 -2.13 4.64 -2.11
CA VAL A 537 -2.94 5.67 -2.77
C VAL A 537 -2.11 6.35 -3.85
N LEU A 538 -0.89 6.77 -3.51
CA LEU A 538 -0.02 7.46 -4.45
C LEU A 538 0.46 6.55 -5.59
N GLN A 539 0.77 5.28 -5.32
CA GLN A 539 1.10 4.29 -6.34
C GLN A 539 -0.02 4.18 -7.40
N LEU A 540 -1.28 4.15 -6.95
CA LEU A 540 -2.44 4.10 -7.84
C LEU A 540 -2.57 5.40 -8.64
N LEU A 541 -2.51 6.57 -7.98
CA LEU A 541 -2.60 7.86 -8.65
C LEU A 541 -1.50 8.06 -9.72
N THR A 542 -0.29 7.58 -9.47
CA THR A 542 0.82 7.66 -10.43
C THR A 542 0.82 6.52 -11.45
N ASN A 543 -0.13 5.58 -11.37
CA ASN A 543 -0.13 4.33 -12.14
C ASN A 543 1.23 3.63 -12.12
N SER A 544 1.85 3.55 -10.94
CA SER A 544 3.18 2.98 -10.75
C SER A 544 3.12 1.51 -10.37
N GLU A 545 4.06 0.72 -10.90
CA GLU A 545 4.11 -0.73 -10.64
C GLU A 545 4.46 -1.06 -9.18
N SER A 546 5.20 -0.17 -8.50
CA SER A 546 5.59 -0.34 -7.10
C SER A 546 5.44 0.94 -6.29
N ILE A 547 5.12 0.81 -5.00
CA ILE A 547 5.19 1.90 -4.03
C ILE A 547 6.59 2.53 -3.94
N ARG A 548 7.65 1.82 -4.35
CA ARG A 548 9.02 2.37 -4.40
C ARG A 548 9.14 3.56 -5.36
N ASP A 549 8.31 3.64 -6.39
CA ASP A 549 8.34 4.73 -7.36
C ASP A 549 7.68 6.03 -6.85
N VAL A 550 6.97 5.96 -5.73
CA VAL A 550 6.34 7.13 -5.07
C VAL A 550 7.02 7.49 -3.74
N ILE A 551 8.09 6.79 -3.37
CA ILE A 551 8.92 7.08 -2.19
C ILE A 551 10.25 7.66 -2.67
N ALA A 552 10.72 8.74 -2.04
CA ALA A 552 11.96 9.41 -2.48
C ALA A 552 13.18 8.47 -2.40
N PHE A 553 13.35 7.77 -1.27
CA PHE A 553 14.47 6.86 -1.00
C PHE A 553 13.96 5.53 -0.41
N PRO A 554 13.40 4.64 -1.25
CA PRO A 554 12.82 3.38 -0.79
C PRO A 554 13.90 2.34 -0.44
N LYS A 555 13.50 1.31 0.30
CA LYS A 555 14.30 0.11 0.57
C LYS A 555 13.99 -0.99 -0.46
N THR A 556 14.97 -1.83 -0.76
CA THR A 556 14.82 -3.08 -1.52
C THR A 556 14.40 -4.24 -0.62
N GLY A 557 14.30 -5.46 -1.19
CA GLY A 557 14.06 -6.67 -0.41
C GLY A 557 15.05 -6.82 0.76
N GLY A 558 14.54 -7.31 1.91
CA GLY A 558 15.32 -7.41 3.14
C GLY A 558 15.55 -6.08 3.87
N GLY A 559 14.89 -4.99 3.47
CA GLY A 559 15.01 -3.68 4.12
C GLY A 559 16.31 -2.95 3.82
N PHE A 560 17.04 -3.40 2.80
CA PHE A 560 18.32 -2.84 2.40
C PHE A 560 18.14 -1.53 1.62
N ASP A 561 19.04 -0.57 1.81
CA ASP A 561 19.14 0.67 1.05
C ASP A 561 20.38 0.63 0.15
N PRO A 562 20.24 0.43 -1.17
CA PRO A 562 21.36 0.43 -2.10
C PRO A 562 22.12 1.76 -2.20
N LEU A 563 21.48 2.89 -1.83
CA LEU A 563 22.09 4.22 -1.90
C LEU A 563 23.09 4.42 -0.76
N THR A 564 22.66 4.13 0.47
CA THR A 564 23.46 4.36 1.69
C THR A 564 24.16 3.11 2.20
N GLN A 565 23.84 1.95 1.64
CA GLN A 565 24.28 0.63 2.09
C GLN A 565 23.82 0.29 3.52
N ALA A 566 22.64 0.78 3.92
CA ALA A 566 22.01 0.45 5.20
C ALA A 566 21.16 -0.84 5.11
N PRO A 567 21.01 -1.61 6.19
CA PRO A 567 21.69 -1.47 7.48
C PRO A 567 23.18 -1.84 7.40
N ALA A 568 24.00 -1.24 8.28
CA ALA A 568 25.43 -1.50 8.36
C ALA A 568 25.86 -1.80 9.81
N PRO A 569 26.98 -2.52 10.03
CA PRO A 569 27.50 -2.74 11.38
C PRO A 569 27.83 -1.42 12.09
N ILE A 570 27.45 -1.31 13.36
CA ILE A 570 27.86 -0.21 14.24
C ILE A 570 29.23 -0.47 14.86
N THR A 571 29.88 0.59 15.34
CA THR A 571 31.17 0.45 16.03
C THR A 571 31.03 -0.25 17.39
N PRO A 572 32.07 -0.92 17.90
CA PRO A 572 32.06 -1.49 19.25
C PRO A 572 31.75 -0.47 20.35
N GLN A 573 32.19 0.78 20.17
CA GLN A 573 31.90 1.87 21.10
C GLN A 573 30.40 2.17 21.16
N GLN A 574 29.76 2.37 20.01
CA GLN A 574 28.31 2.61 19.95
C GLN A 574 27.51 1.45 20.55
N ARG A 575 27.91 0.19 20.28
CA ARG A 575 27.26 -1.00 20.84
C ARG A 575 27.32 -1.02 22.38
N LYS A 576 28.49 -0.67 22.95
CA LYS A 576 28.70 -0.58 24.40
C LYS A 576 27.86 0.54 25.01
N GLU A 577 27.88 1.73 24.41
CA GLU A 577 27.14 2.90 24.90
C GLU A 577 25.62 2.68 24.83
N ALA A 578 25.13 2.04 23.78
CA ALA A 578 23.71 1.71 23.63
C ALA A 578 23.22 0.65 24.63
N GLY A 579 24.12 -0.04 25.35
CA GLY A 579 23.73 -1.05 26.34
C GLY A 579 23.15 -2.32 25.74
N ILE A 580 23.48 -2.64 24.48
CA ILE A 580 22.95 -3.82 23.75
C ILE A 580 23.24 -5.12 24.52
N ASP A 581 24.44 -5.23 25.08
CA ASP A 581 24.90 -6.41 25.83
C ASP A 581 24.67 -6.26 27.35
N PHE A 582 23.72 -5.41 27.77
CA PHE A 582 23.36 -5.23 29.17
C PHE A 582 22.92 -6.57 29.77
N LYS A 583 23.52 -6.94 30.91
CA LYS A 583 23.14 -8.12 31.68
C LYS A 583 22.35 -7.67 32.90
N PRO A 584 21.07 -8.05 33.03
CA PRO A 584 20.30 -7.70 34.21
C PRO A 584 20.93 -8.35 35.46
N GLU A 585 20.97 -7.62 36.56
CA GLU A 585 21.35 -8.21 37.85
C GLU A 585 20.34 -9.31 38.20
N LYS A 586 20.85 -10.48 38.61
CA LYS A 586 19.98 -11.54 39.14
C LYS A 586 19.27 -10.97 40.36
N LYS A 587 17.94 -10.77 40.27
CA LYS A 587 17.12 -10.49 41.45
C LYS A 587 17.46 -11.54 42.51
N LYS A 588 17.95 -11.11 43.68
CA LYS A 588 18.07 -11.97 44.87
C LYS A 588 16.66 -12.43 45.25
N ALA A 589 16.24 -13.57 44.72
CA ALA A 589 15.01 -14.24 45.13
C ALA A 589 15.18 -15.04 46.46
N GLU A 590 16.23 -14.77 47.24
CA GLU A 590 16.58 -15.55 48.44
C GLU A 590 16.32 -14.82 49.78
N GLU A 591 15.81 -13.60 49.80
CA GLU A 591 15.53 -12.89 51.08
C GLU A 591 14.04 -12.92 51.49
N THR A 592 13.11 -13.36 50.62
CA THR A 592 11.68 -13.49 50.98
C THR A 592 11.34 -14.89 51.52
N GLU A 593 11.98 -15.96 51.01
CA GLU A 593 11.76 -17.32 51.54
C GLU A 593 12.44 -17.56 52.90
N LYS A 594 13.55 -16.87 53.21
CA LYS A 594 14.18 -16.95 54.54
C LYS A 594 13.38 -16.23 55.62
N ALA A 595 12.70 -15.14 55.29
CA ALA A 595 11.86 -14.42 56.25
C ALA A 595 10.57 -15.18 56.60
N GLU A 596 10.01 -15.98 55.67
CA GLU A 596 8.85 -16.83 55.94
C GLU A 596 9.23 -18.17 56.62
N ALA A 597 10.44 -18.67 56.42
CA ALA A 597 10.95 -19.86 57.11
C ALA A 597 11.40 -19.61 58.55
N GLU A 598 11.81 -18.38 58.90
CA GLU A 598 12.14 -17.98 60.29
C GLU A 598 10.91 -17.50 61.09
N ALA A 599 9.74 -17.38 60.44
CA ALA A 599 8.47 -16.99 61.06
C ALA A 599 7.47 -18.15 61.27
N LYS A 600 7.86 -19.41 60.97
CA LYS A 600 7.17 -20.65 61.37
C LYS A 600 8.02 -21.42 62.37
#